data_AF-A0A662S7Q0-F1
#
_entry.id   AF-A0A662S7Q0-F1
#
_cell.length_a   1.000
_cell.length_b   1.000
_cell.length_c   1.000
_cell.angle_alpha   90.00
_cell.angle_beta   90.00
_cell.angle_gamma   90.00
#
_symmetry.space_group_name_H-M   'P 1'
#
loop_
_entity.id
_entity.type
_entity.pdbx_description
1 polymer ?
#
loop_
_entity_poly.entity_id
_entity_poly.type
_entity_poly.pdbx_seq_one_letter_code
_entity_poly.pdbx_strand_id
1 'polypeptide(L)'
;MIVVKVGGRTLKNIEAIARDLIDHQPFVLIHGGRDFVTEYSKKMGVEPKIVTSPSGVRSRYTDEDELEVFVMVMAGKVNKEIVSKLLDLGIKAVGIS
;
A
#
# COMPACT_ATOMS: atom_id res chain seq x y z
N MET A 1 -13.09 -13.16 -12.38
CA MET A 1 -11.81 -12.72 -11.77
C MET A 1 -11.74 -11.21 -11.92
N ILE A 2 -11.67 -10.47 -10.81
CA ILE A 2 -11.58 -9.00 -10.82
C ILE A 2 -10.23 -8.54 -10.25
N VAL A 3 -9.76 -7.39 -10.70
CA VAL A 3 -8.57 -6.72 -10.16
C VAL A 3 -9.01 -5.40 -9.52
N VAL A 4 -8.71 -5.22 -8.24
CA VAL A 4 -9.16 -4.07 -7.45
C VAL A 4 -7.95 -3.28 -6.99
N LYS A 5 -7.81 -2.04 -7.49
CA LYS A 5 -6.76 -1.12 -7.05
C LYS A 5 -7.25 -0.25 -5.90
N VAL A 6 -6.74 -0.50 -4.70
CA VAL A 6 -7.04 0.29 -3.50
C VAL A 6 -6.03 1.44 -3.38
N GLY A 7 -6.52 2.67 -3.34
CA GLY A 7 -5.69 3.86 -3.12
C GLY A 7 -5.10 3.89 -1.70
N GLY A 8 -3.92 4.49 -1.53
CA GLY A 8 -3.26 4.50 -0.20
C GLY A 8 -4.13 5.13 0.90
N ARG A 9 -4.91 6.16 0.57
CA ARG A 9 -5.82 6.84 1.54
C ARG A 9 -7.02 6.01 1.94
N THR A 10 -7.51 5.16 1.05
CA THR A 10 -8.70 4.34 1.30
C THR A 10 -8.40 3.13 2.18
N LEU A 11 -7.11 2.83 2.43
CA LEU A 11 -6.69 1.75 3.33
C LEU A 11 -7.17 1.94 4.76
N LYS A 12 -7.48 3.17 5.18
CA LYS A 12 -8.15 3.42 6.48
C LYS A 12 -9.50 2.70 6.61
N ASN A 13 -10.12 2.36 5.49
CA ASN A 13 -11.40 1.65 5.41
C ASN A 13 -11.24 0.23 4.85
N ILE A 14 -10.06 -0.39 5.00
CA ILE A 14 -9.77 -1.70 4.41
C ILE A 14 -10.77 -2.79 4.84
N GLU A 15 -11.31 -2.72 6.05
CA GLU A 15 -12.30 -3.68 6.52
C GLU A 15 -13.61 -3.61 5.72
N ALA A 16 -14.10 -2.41 5.42
CA ALA A 16 -15.30 -2.24 4.58
C ALA A 16 -15.05 -2.75 3.15
N ILE A 17 -13.89 -2.39 2.58
CA ILE A 17 -13.48 -2.88 1.25
C ILE A 17 -13.40 -4.41 1.25
N ALA A 18 -12.83 -5.02 2.30
CA ALA A 18 -12.72 -6.46 2.41
C ALA A 18 -14.09 -7.14 2.50
N ARG A 19 -15.06 -6.54 3.22
CA ARG A 19 -16.44 -7.03 3.29
C ARG A 19 -17.12 -7.01 1.93
N ASP A 20 -16.97 -5.94 1.16
CA ASP A 20 -17.54 -5.83 -0.19
C ASP A 20 -16.96 -6.89 -1.15
N LEU A 21 -15.74 -7.37 -0.90
CA LEU A 21 -15.05 -8.34 -1.75
C LEU A 21 -15.33 -9.81 -1.39
N ILE A 22 -16.04 -10.09 -0.29
CA ILE A 22 -16.33 -11.47 0.16
C ILE A 22 -16.97 -12.29 -0.97
N ASP A 23 -17.98 -11.72 -1.63
CA ASP A 23 -18.77 -12.38 -2.68
C ASP A 23 -18.10 -12.35 -4.06
N HIS A 24 -16.93 -11.72 -4.18
CA HIS A 24 -16.21 -11.50 -5.44
C HIS A 24 -14.97 -12.39 -5.59
N GLN A 25 -14.83 -13.43 -4.78
CA GLN A 25 -13.72 -14.38 -4.87
C GLN A 25 -13.80 -15.25 -6.15
N PRO A 26 -12.68 -15.50 -6.87
CA PRO A 26 -11.34 -14.98 -6.61
C PRO A 26 -11.11 -13.57 -7.17
N PHE A 27 -10.32 -12.77 -6.44
CA PHE A 27 -9.91 -11.43 -6.85
C PHE A 27 -8.41 -11.19 -6.62
N VAL A 28 -7.86 -10.21 -7.33
CA VAL A 28 -6.52 -9.66 -7.10
C VAL A 28 -6.66 -8.26 -6.53
N LEU A 29 -6.07 -8.00 -5.36
CA LEU A 29 -6.07 -6.69 -4.73
C LEU A 29 -4.69 -6.06 -4.85
N ILE A 30 -4.61 -4.87 -5.47
CA ILE A 30 -3.39 -4.08 -5.59
C ILE A 30 -3.53 -2.88 -4.65
N HIS A 31 -2.55 -2.62 -3.79
CA HIS A 31 -2.58 -1.48 -2.88
C HIS A 31 -1.51 -0.43 -3.20
N GLY A 32 -1.77 0.81 -2.77
CA GLY A 32 -0.75 1.84 -2.65
C GLY A 32 -0.36 2.04 -1.19
N GLY A 33 0.34 3.12 -0.88
CA GLY A 33 0.64 3.48 0.51
C GLY A 33 1.46 4.75 0.66
N ARG A 34 1.42 5.67 -0.33
CA ARG A 34 2.27 6.88 -0.36
C ARG A 34 2.26 7.66 0.95
N ASP A 35 1.09 7.87 1.53
CA ASP A 35 0.92 8.67 2.75
C ASP A 35 1.58 7.96 3.95
N PHE A 36 1.48 6.63 4.04
CA PHE A 36 2.19 5.83 5.05
C PHE A 36 3.70 5.90 4.85
N VAL A 37 4.20 5.76 3.62
CA VAL A 37 5.65 5.88 3.36
C VAL A 37 6.14 7.26 3.80
N THR A 38 5.45 8.34 3.42
CA THR A 38 5.81 9.71 3.86
C THR A 38 5.85 9.85 5.38
N GLU A 39 4.87 9.30 6.09
CA GLU A 39 4.81 9.34 7.54
C GLU A 39 6.01 8.62 8.17
N TYR A 40 6.32 7.42 7.69
CA TYR A 40 7.37 6.59 8.25
C TYR A 40 8.77 7.07 7.86
N SER A 41 8.99 7.59 6.64
CA SER A 41 10.26 8.24 6.27
C SER A 41 10.59 9.35 7.27
N LYS A 42 9.62 10.24 7.54
CA LYS A 42 9.80 11.33 8.51
C LYS A 42 10.08 10.83 9.93
N LYS A 43 9.38 9.78 10.39
CA LYS A 43 9.63 9.15 11.70
C LYS A 43 11.03 8.56 11.80
N MET A 44 11.60 8.12 10.69
CA MET A 44 12.94 7.53 10.61
C MET A 44 14.04 8.55 10.24
N GLY A 45 13.70 9.84 10.15
CA GLY A 45 14.66 10.90 9.82
C GLY A 45 15.03 10.96 8.33
N VAL A 46 14.35 10.21 7.46
CA VAL A 46 14.52 10.26 6.00
C VAL A 46 13.52 11.26 5.44
N GLU A 47 13.99 12.37 4.85
CA GLU A 47 13.08 13.40 4.32
C GLU A 47 12.59 13.05 2.90
N PRO A 48 11.27 12.88 2.69
CA PRO A 48 10.69 12.60 1.37
C PRO A 48 10.99 13.68 0.32
N LYS A 49 11.61 13.28 -0.79
CA LYS A 49 11.87 14.17 -1.93
C LYS A 49 10.87 13.89 -3.06
N ILE A 50 10.39 14.94 -3.72
CA ILE A 50 9.55 14.85 -4.92
C ILE A 50 10.30 15.49 -6.09
N VAL A 51 10.34 14.79 -7.22
CA VAL A 51 10.89 15.29 -8.49
C VAL A 51 9.78 15.43 -9.51
N THR A 52 9.99 16.32 -10.49
CA THR A 52 9.04 16.59 -11.57
C THR A 52 9.74 16.34 -12.90
N SER A 53 9.16 15.48 -13.74
CA SER A 53 9.68 15.22 -15.10
C SER A 53 9.48 16.44 -16.02
N PRO A 54 10.15 16.50 -17.19
CA PRO A 54 9.88 17.53 -18.20
C PRO A 54 8.41 17.56 -18.67
N SER A 55 7.72 16.42 -18.62
CA SER A 55 6.29 16.30 -18.92
C SER A 55 5.36 16.71 -17.75
N GLY A 56 5.92 17.18 -16.63
CA GLY A 56 5.16 17.62 -15.46
C GLY A 56 4.73 16.51 -14.49
N VAL A 57 5.16 15.27 -14.72
CA VAL A 57 4.81 14.14 -13.83
C VAL A 57 5.61 14.23 -12.55
N ARG A 58 4.90 14.24 -11.41
CA ARG A 58 5.52 14.29 -10.08
C ARG A 58 5.66 12.89 -9.50
N SER A 59 6.88 12.51 -9.14
CA SER A 59 7.21 11.21 -8.53
C SER A 59 8.01 11.39 -7.25
N ARG A 60 7.97 10.37 -6.37
CA ARG A 60 8.88 10.28 -5.24
C ARG A 60 10.27 10.00 -5.80
N TYR A 61 11.26 10.77 -5.36
CA TYR A 61 12.65 10.43 -5.57
C TYR A 61 13.03 9.41 -4.50
N THR A 62 13.40 8.21 -4.94
CA THR A 62 13.65 7.07 -4.07
C THR A 62 15.14 6.73 -4.15
N ASP A 63 15.93 7.33 -3.27
CA ASP A 63 17.32 6.91 -3.01
C ASP A 63 17.34 5.63 -2.16
N GLU A 64 18.53 5.13 -1.82
CA GLU A 64 18.68 3.85 -1.09
C GLU A 64 17.96 3.87 0.26
N ASP A 65 18.17 4.92 1.06
CA ASP A 65 17.51 5.09 2.37
C ASP A 65 15.98 5.16 2.22
N GLU A 66 15.48 5.93 1.24
CA GLU A 66 14.04 6.04 1.00
C GLU A 66 13.45 4.73 0.45
N LEU A 67 14.21 3.95 -0.32
CA LEU A 67 13.79 2.63 -0.81
C LEU A 67 13.62 1.64 0.35
N GLU A 68 14.54 1.63 1.32
CA GLU A 68 14.43 0.77 2.50
C GLU A 68 13.14 1.07 3.27
N VAL A 69 12.87 2.35 3.53
CA VAL A 69 11.61 2.77 4.18
C VAL A 69 10.41 2.37 3.34
N PHE A 70 10.46 2.59 2.02
CA PHE A 70 9.39 2.24 1.12
C PHE A 70 9.03 0.75 1.21
N VAL A 71 10.02 -0.14 1.13
CA VAL A 71 9.82 -1.60 1.19
C VAL A 71 9.29 -2.01 2.56
N MET A 72 9.88 -1.51 3.66
CA MET A 72 9.42 -1.80 5.02
C MET A 72 7.94 -1.46 5.23
N VAL A 73 7.52 -0.29 4.73
CA VAL A 73 6.15 0.18 4.91
C VAL A 73 5.19 -0.53 3.96
N MET A 74 5.54 -0.64 2.68
CA MET A 74 4.63 -1.19 1.67
C MET A 74 4.48 -2.70 1.81
N ALA A 75 5.58 -3.46 1.83
CA ALA A 75 5.57 -4.92 1.87
C ALA A 75 5.43 -5.49 3.28
N GLY A 76 5.93 -4.77 4.28
CA GLY A 76 5.76 -5.09 5.69
C GLY A 76 4.41 -4.58 6.19
N LYS A 77 4.39 -3.34 6.69
CA LYS A 77 3.22 -2.83 7.42
C LYS A 77 1.91 -2.92 6.64
N VAL A 78 1.82 -2.25 5.49
CA VAL A 78 0.56 -2.07 4.76
C VAL A 78 0.07 -3.40 4.19
N ASN A 79 0.94 -4.14 3.50
CA ASN A 79 0.58 -5.43 2.91
C ASN A 79 0.10 -6.42 3.98
N LYS A 80 0.81 -6.53 5.11
CA LYS A 80 0.43 -7.49 6.16
C LYS A 80 -0.82 -7.07 6.93
N GLU A 81 -1.07 -5.77 7.12
CA GLU A 81 -2.34 -5.29 7.67
C GLU A 81 -3.53 -5.65 6.77
N ILE A 82 -3.40 -5.48 5.45
CA ILE A 82 -4.45 -5.88 4.49
C ILE A 82 -4.69 -7.39 4.55
N VAL A 83 -3.62 -8.19 4.48
CA VAL A 83 -3.72 -9.65 4.55
C VAL A 83 -4.38 -10.09 5.87
N SER A 84 -3.97 -9.51 7.01
CA SER A 84 -4.59 -9.80 8.30
C SER A 84 -6.10 -9.54 8.29
N LYS A 85 -6.54 -8.40 7.73
CA LYS A 85 -7.98 -8.06 7.68
C LYS A 85 -8.78 -8.95 6.75
N LEU A 86 -8.19 -9.41 5.66
CA LEU A 86 -8.81 -10.40 4.78
C LEU A 86 -8.96 -11.75 5.49
N LEU A 87 -7.90 -12.20 6.19
CA LEU A 87 -7.91 -13.44 6.95
C LEU A 87 -8.92 -13.40 8.11
N ASP A 88 -9.04 -12.27 8.81
CA ASP A 88 -10.03 -12.06 9.89
C ASP A 88 -11.48 -12.25 9.40
N LEU A 89 -11.74 -12.01 8.11
CA LEU A 89 -13.03 -12.19 7.44
C LEU A 89 -13.17 -13.56 6.74
N GLY A 90 -12.22 -14.48 6.96
CA GLY A 90 -12.22 -15.82 6.36
C GLY A 90 -11.78 -15.85 4.90
N ILE A 91 -11.30 -14.74 4.33
CA ILE A 91 -10.77 -14.69 2.97
C ILE A 91 -9.33 -15.18 2.99
N LYS A 92 -9.03 -16.28 2.28
CA LYS A 92 -7.67 -16.80 2.13
C LYS A 92 -6.84 -15.86 1.26
N ALA A 93 -5.92 -15.12 1.88
CA ALA A 93 -5.09 -14.13 1.20
C ALA A 93 -3.60 -14.40 1.38
N VAL A 94 -2.83 -14.14 0.32
CA VAL A 94 -1.36 -14.14 0.33
C VAL A 94 -0.88 -12.79 -0.18
N GLY A 95 -0.05 -12.11 0.62
CA GLY A 95 0.54 -10.83 0.25
C GLY A 95 1.90 -11.02 -0.42
N ILE A 96 2.07 -10.43 -1.62
CA ILE A 96 3.27 -10.52 -2.46
C ILE A 96 3.77 -9.10 -2.74
N SER A 97 5.10 -8.96 -2.87
CA SER A 97 5.79 -7.73 -3.30
C SER A 97 6.86 -8.06 -4.32
#